data_AF-A0A520W7T7-F1
#
_entry.id   AF-A0A520W7T7-F1
#
_cell.length_a   1.000
_cell.length_b   1.000
_cell.length_c   1.000
_cell.angle_alpha   90.00
_cell.angle_beta   90.00
_cell.angle_gamma   90.00
#
_symmetry.space_group_name_H-M   'P 1'
#
loop_
_entity.id
_entity.type
_entity.pdbx_description
1 polymer ?
#
loop_
_entity_poly.entity_id
_entity_poly.type
_entity_poly.pdbx_seq_one_letter_code
_entity_poly.pdbx_strand_id
1 'polypeptide(L)'
;MNIILDNFEIIVISILLIITISTICILFIQNNFIKNTSNKIDNYHDIIKKNNSELAEYINTLSKITELNKQKLEELISDTSNIGKNLSNIKATKGDDDILTLAIELVRSGSSKEEIKNKTGLNDSEIETIYAYHKNVKN
;
A
#
# COMPACT_ATOMS: atom_id res chain seq x y z
N MET A 1 -82.85 -38.72 -9.19
CA MET A 1 -83.13 -37.41 -9.80
C MET A 1 -83.87 -36.49 -8.83
N ASN A 2 -84.96 -36.94 -8.18
CA ASN A 2 -85.71 -36.13 -7.20
C ASN A 2 -84.87 -35.59 -6.04
N ILE A 3 -84.05 -36.40 -5.35
CA ILE A 3 -83.26 -35.92 -4.19
C ILE A 3 -82.31 -34.75 -4.54
N ILE A 4 -81.77 -34.72 -5.76
CA ILE A 4 -80.86 -33.66 -6.20
C ILE A 4 -81.66 -32.39 -6.55
N LEU A 5 -82.81 -32.53 -7.20
CA LEU A 5 -83.71 -31.43 -7.53
C LEU A 5 -84.34 -30.81 -6.26
N ASP A 6 -84.76 -31.66 -5.32
CA ASP A 6 -85.39 -31.25 -4.06
C ASP A 6 -84.41 -30.53 -3.12
N ASN A 7 -83.10 -30.81 -3.23
CA ASN A 7 -82.04 -30.19 -2.41
C ASN A 7 -81.11 -29.27 -3.20
N PHE A 8 -81.45 -28.91 -4.44
CA PHE A 8 -80.57 -28.18 -5.36
C PHE A 8 -80.05 -26.86 -4.76
N GLU A 9 -80.95 -26.09 -4.14
CA GLU A 9 -80.63 -24.81 -3.51
C GLU A 9 -79.61 -24.96 -2.37
N ILE A 10 -79.80 -25.97 -1.50
CA ILE A 10 -78.90 -26.28 -0.39
C ILE A 10 -77.51 -26.67 -0.91
N ILE A 11 -77.45 -27.47 -1.99
CA ILE A 11 -76.19 -27.88 -2.63
C ILE A 11 -75.45 -26.66 -3.17
N VAL A 12 -76.14 -25.76 -3.89
CA VAL A 12 -75.54 -24.54 -4.45
C VAL A 12 -75.02 -23.62 -3.34
N ILE A 13 -75.80 -23.38 -2.29
CA ILE A 13 -75.39 -22.56 -1.14
C ILE A 13 -74.16 -23.18 -0.45
N SER A 14 -74.13 -24.50 -0.27
CA SER A 14 -73.01 -25.20 0.35
C SER A 14 -71.72 -25.04 -0.46
N ILE A 15 -71.81 -25.15 -1.80
CA ILE A 15 -70.64 -24.94 -2.68
C ILE A 15 -70.14 -23.50 -2.59
N LEU A 16 -71.03 -22.50 -2.59
CA LEU A 16 -70.65 -21.10 -2.42
C LEU A 16 -69.98 -20.83 -1.07
N LEU A 17 -70.46 -21.44 0.01
CA LEU A 17 -69.82 -21.37 1.33
C LEU A 17 -68.43 -22.01 1.33
N ILE A 18 -68.26 -23.18 0.70
CA ILE A 18 -66.95 -23.83 0.59
C ILE A 18 -65.96 -22.95 -0.19
N ILE A 19 -66.39 -22.35 -1.30
CA ILE A 19 -65.55 -21.46 -2.11
C ILE A 19 -65.12 -20.25 -1.28
N THR A 20 -66.07 -19.57 -0.62
CA THR A 20 -65.77 -18.37 0.18
C THR A 20 -64.81 -18.67 1.33
N ILE A 21 -65.03 -19.76 2.09
CA ILE A 21 -64.13 -20.19 3.15
C ILE A 21 -62.74 -20.53 2.58
N SER A 22 -62.67 -21.24 1.46
CA SER A 22 -61.41 -21.60 0.82
C SER A 22 -60.62 -20.36 0.38
N THR A 23 -61.28 -19.36 -0.19
CA THR A 23 -60.65 -18.09 -0.56
C THR A 23 -60.10 -17.36 0.68
N ILE A 24 -60.86 -17.31 1.79
CA ILE A 24 -60.39 -16.70 3.03
C ILE A 24 -59.15 -17.42 3.58
N CYS A 25 -59.17 -18.76 3.58
CA CYS A 25 -58.03 -19.57 4.01
C CYS A 25 -56.78 -19.31 3.16
N ILE A 26 -56.93 -19.24 1.83
CA ILE A 26 -55.83 -18.93 0.91
C ILE A 26 -55.25 -17.55 1.21
N LEU A 27 -56.09 -16.53 1.36
CA LEU A 27 -55.65 -15.16 1.68
C LEU A 27 -54.92 -15.11 3.01
N PHE A 28 -55.38 -15.85 4.02
CA PHE A 28 -54.71 -15.91 5.32
C PHE A 28 -53.31 -16.53 5.23
N ILE A 29 -53.17 -17.66 4.51
CA ILE A 29 -51.88 -18.31 4.31
C ILE A 29 -50.92 -17.40 3.52
N GLN A 30 -51.41 -16.78 2.45
CA GLN A 30 -50.61 -15.84 1.64
C GLN A 30 -50.15 -14.65 2.47
N ASN A 31 -51.02 -14.04 3.28
CA ASN A 31 -50.66 -12.91 4.12
C ASN A 31 -49.57 -13.26 5.13
N ASN A 32 -49.66 -14.43 5.78
CA ASN A 32 -48.62 -14.90 6.70
C ASN A 32 -47.29 -15.16 5.99
N PHE A 33 -47.32 -15.75 4.79
CA PHE A 33 -46.12 -15.99 4.00
C PHE A 33 -45.45 -14.68 3.57
N ILE A 34 -46.24 -13.70 3.10
CA ILE A 34 -45.76 -12.37 2.69
C ILE A 34 -45.12 -11.66 3.89
N LYS A 35 -45.81 -11.65 5.05
CA LYS A 35 -45.29 -11.03 6.27
C LYS A 35 -43.95 -11.64 6.70
N ASN A 36 -43.86 -12.97 6.73
CA ASN A 36 -42.62 -13.65 7.11
C ASN A 36 -41.48 -13.38 6.11
N THR A 37 -41.80 -13.34 4.82
CA THR A 37 -40.82 -13.06 3.76
C THR A 37 -40.34 -11.60 3.83
N SER A 38 -41.25 -10.64 4.03
CA SER A 38 -40.90 -9.23 4.22
C SER A 38 -39.95 -9.04 5.40
N ASN A 39 -40.27 -9.62 6.56
CA ASN A 39 -39.41 -9.52 7.74
C ASN A 39 -38.00 -10.08 7.50
N LYS A 40 -37.89 -11.17 6.73
CA LYS A 40 -36.57 -11.72 6.36
C LYS A 40 -35.81 -10.79 5.42
N ILE A 41 -36.49 -10.21 4.43
CA ILE A 41 -35.90 -9.25 3.50
C ILE A 41 -35.40 -8.02 4.26
N ASP A 42 -36.18 -7.48 5.19
CA ASP A 42 -35.80 -6.32 6.00
C ASP A 42 -34.56 -6.65 6.85
N ASN A 43 -34.53 -7.81 7.50
CA ASN A 43 -33.36 -8.25 8.26
C ASN A 43 -32.11 -8.44 7.37
N TYR A 44 -32.25 -9.02 6.18
CA TYR A 44 -31.13 -9.13 5.24
C TYR A 44 -30.67 -7.76 4.74
N HIS A 45 -31.58 -6.83 4.49
CA HIS A 45 -31.25 -5.46 4.12
C HIS A 45 -30.42 -4.78 5.19
N ASP A 46 -30.80 -4.90 6.46
CA ASP A 46 -30.08 -4.31 7.59
C ASP A 46 -28.68 -4.92 7.76
N ILE A 47 -28.55 -6.24 7.63
CA ILE A 47 -27.25 -6.92 7.66
C ILE A 47 -26.35 -6.44 6.52
N ILE A 48 -26.88 -6.39 5.29
CA ILE A 48 -26.12 -5.93 4.11
C ILE A 48 -25.68 -4.49 4.29
N LYS A 49 -26.58 -3.62 4.75
CA LYS A 49 -26.30 -2.20 5.00
C LYS A 49 -25.19 -2.02 6.03
N LYS A 50 -25.27 -2.76 7.15
CA LYS A 50 -24.24 -2.75 8.19
C LYS A 50 -22.89 -3.22 7.64
N ASN A 51 -22.85 -4.37 6.97
CA ASN A 51 -21.63 -4.93 6.41
C ASN A 51 -20.98 -3.99 5.37
N ASN A 52 -21.79 -3.33 4.54
CA ASN A 52 -21.29 -2.37 3.56
C ASN A 52 -20.70 -1.12 4.25
N SER A 53 -21.30 -0.66 5.35
CA SER A 53 -20.76 0.45 6.14
C SER A 53 -19.40 0.09 6.76
N GLU A 54 -19.31 -1.09 7.39
CA GLU A 54 -18.05 -1.58 7.97
C GLU A 54 -16.97 -1.75 6.90
N LEU A 55 -17.33 -2.33 5.73
CA LEU A 55 -16.41 -2.47 4.60
C LEU A 55 -15.89 -1.11 4.11
N ALA A 56 -16.75 -0.10 4.02
CA ALA A 56 -16.35 1.24 3.62
C ALA A 56 -15.34 1.86 4.61
N GLU A 57 -15.54 1.66 5.92
CA GLU A 57 -14.59 2.10 6.95
C GLU A 57 -13.24 1.38 6.86
N TYR A 58 -13.25 0.06 6.61
CA TYR A 58 -12.02 -0.70 6.39
C TYR A 58 -11.25 -0.19 5.16
N ILE A 59 -11.95 0.02 4.04
CA ILE A 59 -11.34 0.55 2.81
C ILE A 59 -10.74 1.94 3.04
N ASN A 60 -11.44 2.82 3.76
CA ASN A 60 -10.94 4.15 4.10
C ASN A 60 -9.67 4.07 4.97
N THR A 61 -9.66 3.16 5.95
CA THR A 61 -8.49 2.94 6.82
C THR A 61 -7.29 2.42 6.01
N LEU A 62 -7.52 1.45 5.13
CA LEU A 62 -6.48 0.93 4.24
C LEU A 62 -5.92 2.04 3.32
N SER A 63 -6.80 2.87 2.74
CA SER A 63 -6.39 3.99 1.91
C SER A 63 -5.47 4.97 2.65
N LYS A 64 -5.78 5.31 3.90
CA LYS A 64 -4.92 6.16 4.75
C LYS A 64 -3.56 5.52 5.04
N ILE A 65 -3.53 4.22 5.32
CA ILE A 65 -2.27 3.49 5.56
C ILE A 65 -1.43 3.46 4.28
N THR A 66 -2.05 3.22 3.13
CA THR A 66 -1.37 3.23 1.83
C THR A 66 -0.74 4.60 1.54
N GLU A 67 -1.47 5.69 1.79
CA GLU A 67 -0.94 7.05 1.60
C GLU A 67 0.24 7.33 2.54
N LEU A 68 0.13 6.94 3.81
CA LEU A 68 1.23 7.10 4.77
C LEU A 68 2.47 6.27 4.37
N ASN A 69 2.28 5.06 3.87
CA ASN A 69 3.38 4.22 3.38
C ASN A 69 4.03 4.82 2.13
N LYS A 70 3.25 5.43 1.24
CA LYS A 70 3.77 6.14 0.06
C LYS A 70 4.66 7.31 0.48
N GLN A 71 4.20 8.15 1.42
CA GLN A 71 4.98 9.29 1.92
C GLN A 71 6.31 8.84 2.55
N LYS A 72 6.29 7.77 3.36
CA LYS A 72 7.51 7.20 3.94
C LYS A 72 8.47 6.65 2.88
N LEU A 73 7.95 6.05 1.81
CA LEU A 73 8.77 5.58 0.69
C LEU A 73 9.45 6.74 -0.03
N GLU A 74 8.73 7.85 -0.26
CA GLU A 74 9.30 9.05 -0.87
C GLU A 74 10.43 9.65 -0.01
N GLU A 75 10.25 9.69 1.31
CA GLU A 75 11.29 10.11 2.26
C GLU A 75 12.53 9.20 2.18
N LEU A 76 12.33 7.88 2.23
CA LEU A 76 13.42 6.90 2.12
C LEU A 76 14.18 6.99 0.78
N ILE A 77 13.49 7.29 -0.33
CA ILE A 77 14.11 7.52 -1.63
C ILE A 77 15.03 8.74 -1.57
N SER A 78 14.56 9.83 -0.95
CA SER A 78 15.34 11.05 -0.77
C SER A 78 16.59 10.82 0.08
N ASP A 79 16.43 10.13 1.21
CA ASP A 79 17.52 9.76 2.10
C ASP A 79 18.56 8.87 1.40
N THR A 80 18.09 7.87 0.66
CA THR A 80 18.97 6.98 -0.13
C THR A 80 19.76 7.77 -1.18
N SER A 81 19.11 8.73 -1.85
CA SER A 81 19.79 9.60 -2.81
C SER A 81 20.89 10.44 -2.16
N ASN A 82 20.60 11.01 -0.98
CA ASN A 82 21.56 11.80 -0.22
C ASN A 82 22.74 10.95 0.26
N ILE A 83 22.48 9.74 0.75
CA ILE A 83 23.53 8.76 1.11
C ILE A 83 24.39 8.44 -0.11
N GLY A 84 23.78 8.20 -1.27
CA GLY A 84 24.49 7.95 -2.52
C GLY A 84 25.46 9.08 -2.89
N LYS A 85 24.99 10.33 -2.81
CA LYS A 85 25.84 11.52 -3.05
C LYS A 85 26.99 11.62 -2.04
N ASN A 86 26.70 11.43 -0.75
CA ASN A 86 27.72 11.47 0.30
C ASN A 86 28.78 10.39 0.10
N LEU A 87 28.38 9.19 -0.29
CA LEU A 87 29.30 8.10 -0.60
C LEU A 87 30.19 8.43 -1.80
N SER A 88 29.63 9.03 -2.86
CA SER A 88 30.42 9.50 -4.01
C SER A 88 31.45 10.56 -3.60
N ASN A 89 31.06 11.51 -2.74
CA ASN A 89 31.98 12.53 -2.24
C ASN A 89 33.11 11.92 -1.40
N ILE A 90 32.79 11.01 -0.48
CA ILE A 90 33.79 10.29 0.33
C ILE A 90 34.76 9.50 -0.56
N LYS A 91 34.25 8.86 -1.61
CA LYS A 91 35.09 8.13 -2.56
C LYS A 91 36.05 9.06 -3.30
N ALA A 92 35.60 10.24 -3.69
CA ALA A 92 36.45 11.24 -4.34
C ALA A 92 37.55 11.74 -3.38
N THR A 93 37.18 12.20 -2.18
CA THR A 93 38.15 12.72 -1.20
C THR A 93 39.17 11.67 -0.78
N LYS A 94 38.76 10.41 -0.59
CA LYS A 94 39.70 9.33 -0.25
C LYS A 94 40.67 9.01 -1.39
N GLY A 95 40.20 9.07 -2.64
CA GLY A 95 41.08 8.93 -3.80
C GLY A 95 42.16 10.01 -3.82
N ASP A 96 41.78 11.26 -3.53
CA ASP A 96 42.72 12.38 -3.43
C ASP A 96 43.71 12.19 -2.26
N ASP A 97 43.23 11.73 -1.09
CA ASP A 97 44.08 11.42 0.07
C ASP A 97 45.08 10.28 -0.22
N ASP A 98 44.67 9.25 -0.96
CA ASP A 98 45.54 8.13 -1.36
C ASP A 98 46.65 8.62 -2.32
N ILE A 99 46.32 9.52 -3.26
CA ILE A 99 47.29 10.16 -4.16
C ILE A 99 48.29 11.02 -3.37
N LEU A 100 47.81 11.82 -2.43
CA LEU A 100 48.65 12.66 -1.58
C LEU A 100 49.57 11.81 -0.68
N THR A 101 49.04 10.74 -0.10
CA THR A 101 49.81 9.80 0.72
C THR A 101 50.93 9.15 -0.09
N LEU A 102 50.61 8.66 -1.29
CA LEU A 102 51.60 8.10 -2.21
C LEU A 102 52.69 9.13 -2.59
N ALA A 103 52.29 10.38 -2.85
CA ALA A 103 53.24 11.45 -3.16
C ALA A 103 54.20 11.73 -1.99
N ILE A 104 53.70 11.79 -0.75
CA ILE A 104 54.52 11.97 0.45
C ILE A 104 55.49 10.79 0.64
N GLU A 105 55.04 9.55 0.44
CA GLU A 105 55.88 8.36 0.55
C GLU A 105 57.01 8.35 -0.48
N LEU A 106 56.71 8.70 -1.73
CA LEU A 106 57.71 8.81 -2.81
C LEU A 106 58.74 9.92 -2.53
N VAL A 107 58.31 11.06 -1.98
CA VAL A 107 59.25 12.12 -1.54
C VAL A 107 60.14 11.60 -0.41
N ARG A 108 59.58 10.87 0.56
CA ARG A 108 60.34 10.29 1.69
C ARG A 108 61.35 9.23 1.25
N SER A 109 61.03 8.44 0.24
CA SER A 109 61.91 7.42 -0.32
C SER A 109 62.99 7.98 -1.26
N GLY A 110 62.92 9.27 -1.60
CA GLY A 110 63.90 9.95 -2.44
C GLY A 110 63.66 9.78 -3.94
N SER A 111 62.44 9.41 -4.36
CA SER A 111 62.05 9.44 -5.77
C SER A 111 62.25 10.84 -6.37
N SER A 112 62.36 10.91 -7.70
CA SER A 112 62.51 12.18 -8.43
C SER A 112 61.15 12.88 -8.65
N LYS A 113 61.17 14.20 -8.87
CA LYS A 113 59.97 15.00 -9.18
C LYS A 113 59.20 14.44 -10.39
N GLU A 114 59.92 14.06 -11.45
CA GLU A 114 59.34 13.44 -12.65
C GLU A 114 58.65 12.11 -12.34
N GLU A 115 59.23 11.29 -11.46
CA GLU A 115 58.67 9.99 -11.08
C GLU A 115 57.40 10.15 -10.23
N ILE A 116 57.38 11.12 -9.31
CA ILE A 116 56.20 11.44 -8.50
C ILE A 116 55.08 11.94 -9.42
N LYS A 117 55.38 12.86 -10.34
CA LYS A 117 54.43 13.36 -11.34
C LYS A 117 53.80 12.24 -12.15
N ASN A 118 54.62 11.32 -12.66
CA ASN A 118 54.14 10.19 -13.45
C ASN A 118 53.28 9.18 -12.65
N LYS A 119 53.57 8.98 -11.36
CA LYS A 119 52.87 8.02 -10.51
C LYS A 119 51.61 8.57 -9.81
N THR A 120 51.54 9.89 -9.63
CA THR A 120 50.47 10.54 -8.84
C THR A 120 49.59 11.47 -9.68
N GLY A 121 50.08 11.93 -10.84
CA GLY A 121 49.37 12.90 -11.69
C GLY A 121 49.37 14.35 -11.16
N LEU A 122 50.05 14.61 -10.04
CA LEU A 122 50.18 15.94 -9.45
C LEU A 122 50.96 16.91 -10.36
N ASN A 123 50.64 18.19 -10.29
CA ASN A 123 51.36 19.23 -11.02
C ASN A 123 52.67 19.64 -10.32
N ASP A 124 53.54 20.35 -11.04
CA ASP A 124 54.87 20.70 -10.54
C ASP A 124 54.83 21.57 -9.27
N SER A 125 53.81 22.44 -9.13
CA SER A 125 53.63 23.30 -7.96
C SER A 125 53.20 22.49 -6.72
N GLU A 126 52.32 21.50 -6.90
CA GLU A 126 51.88 20.59 -5.83
C GLU A 126 53.05 19.73 -5.34
N ILE A 127 53.83 19.18 -6.26
CA ILE A 127 55.02 18.38 -5.94
C ILE A 127 56.05 19.23 -5.19
N GLU A 128 56.34 20.45 -5.65
CA GLU A 128 57.28 21.36 -4.98
C GLU A 128 56.88 21.65 -3.54
N THR A 129 55.58 21.84 -3.30
CA THR A 129 55.02 22.12 -1.97
C THR A 129 55.26 20.93 -1.02
N ILE A 130 55.03 19.70 -1.49
CA ILE A 130 55.27 18.48 -0.70
C ILE A 130 56.76 18.31 -0.38
N TYR A 131 57.66 18.58 -1.34
CA TYR A 131 59.11 18.57 -1.11
C TYR A 131 59.56 19.62 -0.10
N ALA A 132 59.08 20.86 -0.24
CA ALA A 132 59.39 21.94 0.68
C ALA A 132 58.97 21.59 2.11
N TYR A 133 57.78 21.02 2.27
CA TYR A 133 57.30 20.52 3.55
C TYR A 133 58.20 19.40 4.10
N HIS A 134 58.55 18.39 3.31
CA HIS A 134 59.42 17.29 3.75
C HIS A 134 60.81 17.78 4.18
N LYS A 135 61.39 18.75 3.46
CA LYS A 135 62.70 19.33 3.76
C LYS A 135 62.69 20.11 5.07
N ASN A 136 61.61 20.83 5.36
CA ASN A 136 61.46 21.59 6.61
C ASN A 136 61.26 20.70 7.86
N VAL A 137 60.76 19.46 7.69
CA VAL A 137 60.59 18.49 8.80
C VAL A 137 61.90 17.74 9.15
N LYS A 138 62.92 17.79 8.29
CA LYS A 138 64.24 17.14 8.51
C LYS A 138 65.28 18.05 9.20
N ASN A 139 64.94 19.32 9.49
CA ASN A 139 65.74 20.26 10.27
C ASN A 139 65.23 20.32 11.71
#